data_AF-A0A359H8T4-F1
#
_entry.id   AF-A0A359H8T4-F1
#
_cell.length_a   1.000
_cell.length_b   1.000
_cell.length_c   1.000
_cell.angle_alpha   90.00
_cell.angle_beta   90.00
_cell.angle_gamma   90.00
#
_symmetry.space_group_name_H-M   'P 1'
#
loop_
_entity.id
_entity.type
_entity.pdbx_description
1 polymer ?
#
loop_
_entity_poly.entity_id
_entity_poly.type
_entity_poly.pdbx_seq_one_letter_code
_entity_poly.pdbx_strand_id
1 'polypeptide(L)'
;MFPGTQNKGVVLNMPVYEYSCGDCGKRLEILVRSSDEEGLSCPFCKGASLVRVMSSFAYHRSEGDRLASIDTSTRSSEDYYKDDRNVGLWAKKRMKEMGMDPEKEFDGVIEEARKKAADDLKE
;
A
#
# COMPACT_ATOMS: atom_id res chain seq x y z
N MET A 1 -42.31 43.67 8.24
CA MET A 1 -41.94 42.61 9.21
C MET A 1 -41.58 41.35 8.44
N PHE A 2 -40.28 41.07 8.24
CA PHE A 2 -39.82 39.77 7.76
C PHE A 2 -39.44 38.94 8.99
N PRO A 3 -40.07 37.78 9.25
CA PRO A 3 -39.63 36.93 10.34
C PRO A 3 -38.28 36.32 9.95
N GLY A 4 -37.23 36.73 10.66
CA GLY A 4 -35.88 36.20 10.49
C GLY A 4 -35.87 34.71 10.84
N THR A 5 -35.54 33.88 9.85
CA THR A 5 -35.22 32.47 10.04
C THR A 5 -33.85 32.39 10.69
N GLN A 6 -33.84 32.14 12.01
CA GLN A 6 -32.62 31.81 12.72
C GLN A 6 -32.10 30.47 12.17
N ASN A 7 -31.04 30.53 11.35
CA ASN A 7 -30.25 29.36 10.99
C ASN A 7 -29.57 28.83 12.25
N LYS A 8 -30.26 27.94 12.95
CA LYS A 8 -29.64 27.09 13.98
C LYS A 8 -28.67 26.18 13.24
N GLY A 9 -27.38 26.51 13.31
CA GLY A 9 -26.30 25.72 12.73
C GLY A 9 -26.27 24.34 13.40
N VAL A 10 -26.95 23.37 12.79
CA VAL A 10 -26.78 21.97 13.15
C VAL A 10 -25.50 21.51 12.46
N VAL A 11 -24.45 21.27 13.24
CA VAL A 11 -23.28 20.53 12.76
C VAL A 11 -23.72 19.08 12.63
N LEU A 12 -24.39 18.75 11.53
CA LEU A 12 -24.62 17.38 11.13
C LEU A 12 -23.28 16.86 10.61
N ASN A 13 -22.75 15.82 11.27
CA ASN A 13 -21.56 15.12 10.83
C ASN A 13 -21.73 14.79 9.33
N MET A 14 -20.92 15.39 8.46
CA MET A 14 -20.91 15.13 7.01
C MET A 14 -19.70 14.27 6.66
N PRO A 15 -19.72 12.97 7.02
CA PRO A 15 -18.61 12.09 6.72
C PRO A 15 -18.50 11.85 5.21
N VAL A 16 -17.26 11.85 4.72
CA VAL A 16 -16.93 11.36 3.37
C VAL A 16 -16.77 9.85 3.46
N TYR A 17 -17.47 9.12 2.60
CA TYR A 17 -17.36 7.67 2.50
C TYR A 17 -16.96 7.27 1.08
N GLU A 18 -16.15 6.22 0.99
CA GLU A 18 -15.77 5.61 -0.27
C GLU A 18 -16.70 4.40 -0.52
N TYR A 19 -17.16 4.26 -1.76
CA TYR A 19 -18.07 3.20 -2.20
C TYR A 19 -17.52 2.50 -3.44
N SER A 20 -17.76 1.20 -3.54
CA SER A 20 -17.57 0.41 -4.76
C SER A 20 -18.93 -0.01 -5.31
N CYS A 21 -19.17 0.26 -6.59
CA CYS A 21 -20.39 -0.15 -7.26
C CYS A 21 -20.29 -1.60 -7.74
N GLY A 22 -21.24 -2.45 -7.38
CA GLY A 22 -21.32 -3.85 -7.81
C GLY A 22 -21.63 -4.01 -9.30
N ASP A 23 -22.36 -3.06 -9.90
CA ASP A 23 -22.78 -3.15 -11.30
C ASP A 23 -21.68 -2.72 -12.28
N CYS A 24 -20.92 -1.66 -11.98
CA CYS A 24 -19.88 -1.15 -12.88
C CYS A 24 -18.44 -1.29 -12.36
N GLY A 25 -18.25 -1.76 -11.13
CA GLY A 25 -16.94 -1.98 -10.50
C GLY A 25 -16.19 -0.70 -10.12
N LYS A 26 -16.72 0.49 -10.44
CA LYS A 26 -16.04 1.76 -10.16
C LYS A 26 -16.08 2.09 -8.67
N ARG A 27 -14.99 2.69 -8.18
CA ARG A 27 -14.93 3.32 -6.86
C ARG A 27 -15.29 4.79 -6.95
N LEU A 28 -15.98 5.29 -5.94
CA LEU A 28 -16.38 6.68 -5.85
C LEU A 28 -16.45 7.15 -4.40
N GLU A 29 -16.17 8.43 -4.18
CA GLU A 29 -16.29 9.08 -2.89
C GLU A 29 -17.60 9.87 -2.84
N ILE A 30 -18.39 9.65 -1.80
CA ILE A 30 -19.67 10.34 -1.59
C ILE A 30 -19.65 11.02 -0.22
N LEU A 31 -19.97 12.31 -0.22
CA LEU A 31 -20.34 13.06 0.97
C LEU A 31 -21.77 12.69 1.35
N VAL A 32 -21.94 11.93 2.43
CA VAL A 32 -23.27 11.46 2.86
C VAL A 32 -23.81 12.38 3.96
N ARG A 33 -25.00 12.94 3.74
CA ARG A 33 -25.77 13.62 4.78
C ARG A 33 -26.60 12.57 5.51
N SER A 34 -26.87 12.76 6.80
CA SER A 34 -27.68 11.82 7.59
C SER A 34 -29.07 11.54 7.01
N SER A 35 -29.59 12.42 6.15
CA SER A 35 -30.88 12.27 5.48
C SER A 35 -30.81 11.46 4.17
N ASP A 36 -29.62 11.23 3.63
CA ASP A 36 -29.39 10.72 2.27
C ASP A 36 -28.83 9.28 2.27
N GLU A 37 -28.78 8.60 3.43
CA GLU A 37 -28.28 7.21 3.51
C GLU A 37 -29.15 6.22 2.73
N GLU A 38 -30.46 6.44 2.66
CA GLU A 38 -31.41 5.61 1.92
C GLU A 38 -31.65 6.19 0.52
N GLY A 39 -30.94 5.68 -0.49
CA GLY A 39 -31.14 6.08 -1.89
C GLY A 39 -29.88 6.42 -2.68
N LEU A 40 -28.70 6.15 -2.13
CA LEU A 40 -27.44 6.30 -2.85
C LEU A 40 -27.45 5.46 -4.13
N SER A 41 -27.13 6.09 -5.25
CA SER A 41 -27.00 5.44 -6.55
C SER A 41 -25.68 5.82 -7.21
N CYS A 42 -25.14 4.91 -8.01
CA CYS A 42 -23.89 5.14 -8.69
C CYS A 42 -24.06 6.27 -9.73
N PRO A 43 -23.24 7.34 -9.70
CA PRO A 43 -23.34 8.45 -10.66
C PRO A 43 -22.96 8.03 -12.08
N PHE A 44 -22.28 6.88 -12.26
CA PHE A 44 -21.83 6.40 -13.56
C PHE A 44 -22.85 5.48 -14.26
N CYS A 45 -23.47 4.55 -13.52
CA CYS A 45 -24.39 3.56 -14.10
C CYS A 45 -25.81 3.60 -13.52
N LYS A 46 -26.07 4.45 -12.52
CA LYS A 46 -27.34 4.55 -11.78
C LYS A 46 -27.75 3.28 -11.03
N GLY A 47 -26.83 2.31 -10.91
CA GLY A 47 -27.02 1.12 -10.10
C GLY A 47 -27.19 1.46 -8.61
N ALA A 48 -28.04 0.69 -7.93
CA ALA A 48 -28.27 0.81 -6.49
C ALA A 48 -27.32 -0.07 -5.66
N SER A 49 -26.50 -0.90 -6.30
CA SER A 49 -25.56 -1.80 -5.63
C SER A 49 -24.28 -1.07 -5.21
N LEU A 50 -24.34 -0.26 -4.16
CA LEU A 50 -23.17 0.42 -3.59
C LEU A 50 -22.74 -0.25 -2.29
N VAL A 51 -21.49 -0.69 -2.21
CA VAL A 51 -20.89 -1.23 -0.99
C VAL A 51 -19.88 -0.23 -0.46
N ARG A 52 -20.03 0.17 0.80
CA ARG A 52 -19.07 1.06 1.46
C ARG A 52 -17.74 0.32 1.65
N VAL A 53 -16.65 0.95 1.22
CA VAL A 53 -15.30 0.41 1.34
C VAL A 53 -14.48 1.26 2.32
N MET A 54 -13.51 0.61 2.96
CA MET A 54 -12.51 1.32 3.75
C MET A 54 -11.55 2.01 2.80
N SER A 55 -11.26 3.28 3.08
CA SER A 55 -10.25 4.02 2.32
C SER A 55 -8.87 3.40 2.51
N SER A 56 -8.01 3.53 1.50
CA SER A 56 -6.63 3.08 1.62
C SER A 56 -5.88 3.92 2.66
N PHE A 57 -5.16 3.28 3.56
CA PHE A 57 -4.32 3.95 4.53
C PHE A 57 -2.90 3.38 4.51
N ALA A 58 -1.92 4.21 4.85
CA ALA A 58 -0.54 3.77 5.04
C ALA A 58 -0.42 3.05 6.39
N TYR A 59 0.24 1.90 6.40
CA TYR A 59 0.57 1.17 7.63
C TYR A 59 2.05 0.74 7.61
N HIS A 60 2.60 0.46 8.79
CA HIS A 60 3.96 -0.01 8.92
C HIS A 60 4.07 -1.43 8.38
N ARG A 61 4.85 -1.62 7.31
CA ARG A 61 5.17 -2.95 6.76
C ARG A 61 6.52 -3.41 7.28
N SER A 62 6.58 -4.65 7.74
CA SER A 62 7.86 -5.30 8.02
C SER A 62 8.68 -5.45 6.73
N GLU A 63 9.99 -5.64 6.86
CA GLU A 63 10.84 -5.94 5.70
C GLU A 63 10.39 -7.24 5.00
N GLY A 64 9.99 -8.24 5.78
CA GLY A 64 9.47 -9.53 5.27
C GLY A 64 8.22 -9.35 4.40
N ASP A 65 7.27 -8.52 4.84
CA ASP A 65 6.05 -8.23 4.07
C ASP A 65 6.37 -7.52 2.75
N ARG A 66 7.32 -6.57 2.78
CA ARG A 66 7.80 -5.90 1.57
C ARG A 66 8.40 -6.91 0.60
N LEU A 67 9.31 -7.76 1.09
CA LEU A 67 9.93 -8.81 0.29
C LEU A 67 8.87 -9.77 -0.31
N ALA A 68 7.87 -10.16 0.47
CA ALA A 68 6.79 -11.03 0.00
C ALA A 68 5.99 -10.38 -1.14
N SER A 69 5.73 -9.08 -1.07
CA SER A 69 4.90 -8.34 -2.04
C SER A 69 5.56 -8.03 -3.40
N ILE A 70 6.89 -8.19 -3.52
CA ILE A 70 7.61 -7.85 -4.76
C ILE A 70 7.37 -8.90 -5.83
N ASP A 71 6.96 -8.49 -7.02
CA ASP A 71 6.97 -9.35 -8.20
C ASP A 71 8.33 -9.25 -8.89
N THR A 72 9.08 -10.35 -8.97
CA THR A 72 10.40 -10.39 -9.62
C THR A 72 10.30 -10.48 -11.14
N SER A 73 9.13 -10.84 -11.68
CA SER A 73 8.91 -11.01 -13.12
C SER A 73 8.66 -9.71 -13.87
N THR A 74 8.25 -8.66 -13.16
CA THR A 74 7.94 -7.34 -13.73
C THR A 74 8.90 -6.27 -13.23
N ARG A 75 9.12 -5.24 -14.04
CA ARG A 75 9.93 -4.09 -13.63
C ARG A 75 9.08 -3.19 -12.74
N SER A 76 9.57 -2.93 -11.52
CA SER A 76 8.93 -1.97 -10.61
C SER A 76 9.01 -0.54 -11.16
N SER A 77 8.04 0.29 -10.78
CA SER A 77 7.99 1.71 -11.17
C SER A 77 9.15 2.51 -10.57
N GLU A 78 9.47 3.66 -11.15
CA GLU A 78 10.53 4.52 -10.64
C GLU A 78 10.21 5.08 -9.25
N ASP A 79 8.94 5.38 -8.98
CA ASP A 79 8.48 5.82 -7.66
C ASP A 79 8.70 4.76 -6.57
N TYR A 80 8.73 3.47 -6.92
CA TYR A 80 8.99 2.39 -5.97
C TYR A 80 10.40 2.48 -5.36
N TYR A 81 11.40 2.88 -6.16
CA TYR A 81 12.80 2.98 -5.76
C TYR A 81 13.15 4.29 -5.06
N LYS A 82 12.25 5.27 -5.04
CA LYS A 82 12.43 6.52 -4.27
C LYS A 82 12.36 6.29 -2.75
N ASP A 83 11.81 5.16 -2.30
CA ASP A 83 11.83 4.75 -0.90
C ASP A 83 13.09 3.93 -0.63
N ASP A 84 14.01 4.46 0.17
CA ASP A 84 15.29 3.81 0.53
C ASP A 84 15.10 2.38 1.07
N ARG A 85 13.97 2.12 1.75
CA ARG A 85 13.65 0.81 2.33
C ARG A 85 13.35 -0.25 1.26
N ASN A 86 13.07 0.17 0.03
CA ASN A 86 12.75 -0.72 -1.07
C ASN A 86 13.99 -1.04 -1.94
N VAL A 87 15.07 -0.29 -1.78
CA VAL A 87 16.32 -0.47 -2.53
C VAL A 87 16.89 -1.85 -2.22
N GLY A 88 17.26 -2.60 -3.26
CA GLY A 88 17.86 -3.93 -3.11
C GLY A 88 16.89 -5.08 -2.78
N LEU A 89 15.63 -4.80 -2.41
CA LEU A 89 14.68 -5.87 -2.09
C LEU A 89 14.37 -6.81 -3.27
N TRP A 90 14.36 -6.27 -4.50
CA TRP A 90 14.19 -7.09 -5.71
C TRP A 90 15.34 -8.09 -5.87
N ALA A 91 16.58 -7.63 -5.70
CA ALA A 91 17.77 -8.49 -5.78
C ALA A 91 17.76 -9.55 -4.65
N LYS A 92 17.43 -9.14 -3.42
CA LYS A 92 17.30 -10.04 -2.26
C LYS A 92 16.24 -11.13 -2.51
N LYS A 93 15.08 -10.78 -3.06
CA LYS A 93 14.05 -11.76 -3.41
C LYS A 93 14.51 -12.71 -4.51
N ARG A 94 15.15 -12.18 -5.55
CA ARG A 94 15.63 -12.97 -6.69
C ARG A 94 16.68 -13.99 -6.29
N MET A 95 17.63 -13.62 -5.42
CA MET A 95 18.62 -14.54 -4.86
C MET A 95 17.92 -15.69 -4.11
N LYS A 96 16.95 -15.35 -3.25
CA LYS A 96 16.19 -16.34 -2.49
C LYS A 96 15.43 -17.32 -3.39
N GLU A 97 14.83 -16.85 -4.49
CA GLU A 97 14.17 -17.69 -5.49
C GLU A 97 15.15 -18.62 -6.23
N MET A 98 16.39 -18.19 -6.42
CA MET A 98 17.46 -19.01 -7.00
C MET A 98 18.11 -19.97 -6.00
N GLY A 99 17.59 -20.04 -4.76
CA GLY A 99 18.15 -20.89 -3.70
C GLY A 99 19.44 -20.35 -3.08
N MET A 100 19.80 -19.11 -3.41
CA MET A 100 20.94 -18.40 -2.81
C MET A 100 20.44 -17.62 -1.60
N ASP A 101 20.88 -18.00 -0.41
CA ASP A 101 20.58 -17.29 0.81
C ASP A 101 21.60 -16.15 1.00
N PRO A 102 21.19 -14.87 0.92
CA PRO A 102 22.13 -13.75 0.89
C PRO A 102 22.96 -13.64 2.17
N GLU A 103 22.43 -14.07 3.32
CA GLU A 103 23.19 -14.04 4.59
C GLU A 103 24.33 -15.07 4.55
N LYS A 104 24.05 -16.28 4.07
CA LYS A 104 25.05 -17.36 4.01
C LYS A 104 26.13 -17.09 2.97
N GLU A 105 25.76 -16.51 1.82
CA GLU A 105 26.72 -16.09 0.79
C GLU A 105 27.67 -15.02 1.34
N PHE A 106 27.13 -14.02 2.05
CA PHE A 106 27.94 -12.97 2.66
C PHE A 106 28.89 -13.50 3.74
N ASP A 107 28.40 -14.38 4.62
CA ASP A 107 29.22 -15.05 5.62
C ASP A 107 30.34 -15.88 4.97
N GLY A 108 30.04 -16.57 3.87
CA GLY A 108 31.02 -17.32 3.10
C GLY A 108 32.16 -16.44 2.57
N VAL A 109 31.83 -15.28 1.99
CA VAL A 109 32.81 -14.32 1.49
C VAL A 109 33.70 -13.77 2.62
N ILE A 110 33.12 -13.47 3.79
CA ILE A 110 33.88 -13.00 4.95
C ILE A 110 34.84 -14.07 5.44
N GLU A 111 34.38 -15.31 5.58
CA GLU A 111 35.23 -16.42 6.04
C GLU A 111 36.36 -16.71 5.06
N GLU A 112 36.11 -16.62 3.75
CA GLU A 112 37.16 -16.74 2.74
C GLU A 112 38.19 -15.59 2.84
N ALA A 113 37.73 -14.35 3.02
CA ALA A 113 38.61 -13.20 3.21
C ALA A 113 39.47 -13.33 4.46
N ARG A 114 38.91 -13.83 5.58
CA ARG A 114 39.67 -14.13 6.81
C ARG A 114 40.74 -15.18 6.58
N LYS A 115 40.44 -16.24 5.82
CA LYS A 115 41.42 -17.28 5.48
C LYS A 115 42.57 -16.73 4.66
N LYS A 116 42.28 -15.98 3.59
CA LYS A 116 43.31 -15.35 2.75
C LYS A 116 44.23 -14.44 3.56
N ALA A 117 43.65 -13.57 4.39
CA ALA A 117 44.44 -12.70 5.26
C ALA A 117 45.31 -13.47 6.27
N ALA A 118 44.85 -14.64 6.74
CA ALA A 118 45.62 -15.49 7.64
C ALA A 118 46.74 -16.28 6.94
N ASP A 119 46.58 -16.56 5.64
CA ASP A 119 47.60 -17.21 4.83
C ASP A 119 48.69 -16.20 4.38
N ASP A 120 48.30 -14.97 4.04
CA ASP A 120 49.23 -13.86 3.74
C ASP A 120 50.14 -13.49 4.93
N LEU A 121 49.73 -13.81 6.16
CA LEU A 121 50.53 -13.60 7.39
C LEU A 121 51.53 -14.74 7.68
N LYS A 122 51.45 -15.85 6.95
CA LYS A 122 52.34 -17.01 7.13
C LYS A 122 53.46 -17.07 6.07
N GLU A 123 53.38 -16.26 5.02
CA GLU A 123 54.50 -15.95 4.11
C GLU A 123 55.37 -14.82 4.68
#